data_AF-A0A957XFE9-F1
#
_entry.id   AF-A0A957XFE9-F1
#
_cell.length_a   1.000
_cell.length_b   1.000
_cell.length_c   1.000
_cell.angle_alpha   90.00
_cell.angle_beta   90.00
_cell.angle_gamma   90.00
#
_symmetry.space_group_name_H-M   'P 1'
#
loop_
_entity.id
_entity.type
_entity.pdbx_description
1 polymer ?
#
loop_
_entity_poly.entity_id
_entity_poly.type
_entity_poly.pdbx_seq_one_letter_code
_entity_poly.pdbx_strand_id
1 'polypeptide(L)'
;MPQRQYSKKQTKVTKKNRRITLPITLAAYNDLKENPTAFRQWLDEMIKSYPELFPKDIASGYILHDVLPASAKLVNVQLRRIRLKQRDETGQAQVFTVAPSDVLPYMVGLT
;
A
#
# COMPACT_ATOMS: atom_id res chain seq x y z
N MET A 1 -0.18 34.93 30.17
CA MET A 1 -0.26 34.00 29.01
C MET A 1 1.16 33.54 28.68
N PRO A 2 1.55 32.28 28.91
CA PRO A 2 2.88 31.83 28.52
C PRO A 2 3.01 31.75 26.99
N GLN A 3 4.11 32.27 26.45
CA GLN A 3 4.38 32.25 25.00
C GLN A 3 4.65 30.81 24.54
N ARG A 4 3.88 30.32 23.58
CA ARG A 4 4.08 29.00 22.98
C ARG A 4 5.31 29.04 22.07
N GLN A 5 6.23 28.10 22.29
CA GLN A 5 7.41 27.89 21.45
C GLN A 5 6.99 27.26 20.11
N TYR A 6 6.71 28.10 19.11
CA TYR A 6 6.51 27.64 17.74
C TYR A 6 7.84 27.65 16.99
N SER A 7 8.22 26.53 16.38
CA SER A 7 9.35 26.47 15.44
C SER A 7 8.98 27.26 14.18
N LYS A 8 9.83 28.25 13.81
CA LYS A 8 9.69 29.03 12.56
C LYS A 8 10.21 28.28 11.32
N LYS A 9 10.86 27.12 11.50
CA LYS A 9 11.44 26.34 10.40
C LYS A 9 10.42 25.31 9.92
N GLN A 10 10.06 25.39 8.65
CA GLN A 10 9.14 24.47 7.99
C GLN A 10 9.89 23.20 7.58
N THR A 11 9.89 22.18 8.43
CA THR A 11 10.47 20.88 8.10
C THR A 11 9.45 20.06 7.32
N LYS A 12 9.84 19.42 6.20
CA LYS A 12 9.00 18.46 5.49
C LYS A 12 8.93 17.17 6.33
N VAL A 13 8.00 17.13 7.28
CA VAL A 13 7.77 15.97 8.19
C VAL A 13 6.90 14.89 7.53
N THR A 14 6.30 15.18 6.37
CA THR A 14 5.34 14.29 5.71
C THR A 14 5.97 12.95 5.34
N LYS A 15 5.54 11.88 6.00
CA LYS A 15 5.92 10.51 5.66
C LYS A 15 5.41 10.18 4.26
N LYS A 16 6.28 9.63 3.39
CA LYS A 16 5.87 9.12 2.07
C LYS A 16 4.75 8.08 2.27
N ASN A 17 3.60 8.28 1.64
CA ASN A 17 2.51 7.31 1.68
C ASN A 17 2.89 6.12 0.80
N ARG A 18 3.08 4.94 1.40
CA ARG A 18 3.46 3.70 0.71
C ARG A 18 2.25 2.80 0.52
N ARG A 19 1.21 3.33 -0.12
CA ARG A 19 -0.04 2.61 -0.43
C ARG A 19 -0.29 2.68 -1.93
N ILE A 20 -0.59 1.53 -2.52
CA ILE A 20 -0.97 1.40 -3.93
C ILE A 20 -2.45 0.99 -3.94
N THR A 21 -3.29 1.81 -4.52
CA THR A 21 -4.72 1.53 -4.65
C THR A 21 -4.98 1.01 -6.06
N LEU A 22 -5.51 -0.21 -6.17
CA LEU A 22 -5.79 -0.86 -7.44
C LEU A 22 -7.29 -0.97 -7.69
N PRO A 23 -7.75 -0.90 -8.96
CA PRO A 23 -9.15 -1.01 -9.32
C PRO A 23 -9.62 -2.48 -9.20
N ILE A 24 -9.91 -2.90 -7.98
CA ILE A 24 -10.41 -4.25 -7.67
C ILE A 24 -11.41 -4.16 -6.53
N THR A 25 -12.45 -4.98 -6.61
CA THR A 25 -13.45 -5.10 -5.55
C THR A 25 -12.89 -5.86 -4.35
N LEU A 26 -13.39 -5.55 -3.16
CA LEU A 26 -12.94 -6.17 -1.92
C LEU A 26 -13.15 -7.69 -1.89
N ALA A 27 -14.27 -8.18 -2.45
CA ALA A 27 -14.57 -9.60 -2.53
C ALA A 27 -13.53 -10.35 -3.38
N ALA A 28 -13.30 -9.89 -4.62
CA ALA A 28 -12.31 -10.50 -5.51
C ALA A 28 -10.88 -10.40 -4.93
N TYR A 29 -10.56 -9.31 -4.24
CA TYR A 29 -9.27 -9.17 -3.56
C TYR A 29 -9.10 -10.21 -2.45
N ASN A 30 -10.16 -10.49 -1.68
CA ASN A 30 -10.13 -11.50 -0.63
C ASN A 30 -9.96 -12.92 -1.17
N ASP A 31 -10.57 -13.26 -2.30
CA ASP A 31 -10.35 -14.58 -2.92
C ASP A 31 -8.93 -14.71 -3.49
N LEU A 32 -8.42 -13.63 -4.10
CA LEU A 32 -7.06 -13.60 -4.65
C LEU A 32 -5.98 -13.63 -3.56
N LYS A 33 -6.24 -13.08 -2.36
CA LYS A 33 -5.23 -13.03 -1.29
C LYS A 33 -4.82 -14.44 -0.84
N GLU A 34 -5.75 -15.39 -0.85
CA GLU A 34 -5.52 -16.77 -0.40
C GLU A 34 -4.56 -17.51 -1.34
N ASN A 35 -4.59 -17.17 -2.63
CA ASN A 35 -3.79 -17.80 -3.66
C ASN A 35 -2.55 -16.94 -4.02
N PRO A 36 -1.36 -17.19 -3.42
CA PRO A 36 -0.18 -16.37 -3.66
C PRO A 36 0.28 -16.34 -5.12
N THR A 37 0.11 -17.46 -5.85
CA THR A 37 0.48 -17.56 -7.26
C THR A 37 -0.46 -16.74 -8.14
N ALA A 38 -1.77 -16.85 -7.92
CA ALA A 38 -2.78 -16.07 -8.66
C ALA A 38 -2.63 -14.58 -8.36
N PHE A 39 -2.41 -14.21 -7.10
CA PHE A 39 -2.14 -12.83 -6.71
C PHE A 39 -0.92 -12.24 -7.43
N ARG A 40 0.13 -13.05 -7.64
CA ARG A 40 1.32 -12.60 -8.35
C ARG A 40 1.03 -12.33 -9.83
N GLN A 41 0.37 -13.27 -10.50
CA GLN A 41 -0.02 -13.12 -11.91
C GLN A 41 -0.91 -11.90 -12.12
N TRP A 42 -1.94 -11.74 -11.28
CA TRP A 42 -2.82 -10.58 -11.30
C TRP A 42 -2.05 -9.26 -11.07
N LEU A 43 -1.11 -9.25 -10.12
CA LEU A 43 -0.33 -8.05 -9.85
C LEU A 43 0.62 -7.72 -11.01
N ASP A 44 1.21 -8.71 -11.68
CA ASP A 44 2.00 -8.52 -12.91
C ASP A 44 1.15 -7.94 -14.05
N GLU A 45 -0.11 -8.40 -14.21
CA GLU A 45 -1.07 -7.81 -15.16
C GLU A 45 -1.43 -6.37 -14.83
N MET A 46 -1.62 -6.05 -13.53
CA MET A 46 -1.89 -4.69 -13.08
C MET A 46 -0.70 -3.76 -13.27
N ILE A 47 0.53 -4.23 -13.04
CA ILE A 47 1.75 -3.46 -13.34
C ILE A 47 1.82 -3.15 -14.85
N LYS A 48 1.48 -4.12 -15.70
CA LYS A 48 1.49 -3.95 -17.15
C LYS A 48 0.39 -3.01 -17.64
N SER A 49 -0.80 -3.08 -17.03
CA SER A 49 -1.96 -2.28 -17.40
C SER A 49 -1.87 -0.84 -16.88
N TYR A 50 -1.34 -0.65 -15.67
CA TYR A 50 -1.30 0.63 -14.97
C TYR A 50 0.08 0.92 -14.37
N PRO A 51 1.14 1.04 -15.19
CA PRO A 51 2.49 1.28 -14.69
C PRO A 51 2.61 2.59 -13.89
N GLU A 52 1.75 3.58 -14.14
CA GLU A 52 1.74 4.86 -13.41
C GLU A 52 1.31 4.75 -11.95
N LEU A 53 0.56 3.71 -11.57
CA LEU A 53 0.16 3.47 -10.19
C LEU A 53 1.29 2.89 -9.34
N PHE A 54 2.33 2.38 -9.98
CA PHE A 54 3.45 1.74 -9.33
C PHE A 54 4.70 2.64 -9.35
N PRO A 55 5.55 2.52 -8.32
CA PRO A 55 6.87 3.15 -8.35
C PRO A 55 7.73 2.51 -9.46
N LYS A 56 8.56 3.33 -10.13
CA LYS A 56 9.47 2.89 -11.21
C LYS A 56 10.35 1.70 -10.79
N ASP A 57 10.68 1.63 -9.51
CA ASP A 57 11.52 0.62 -8.89
C ASP A 57 10.89 -0.79 -8.90
N ILE A 58 9.61 -0.93 -9.24
CA ILE A 58 8.95 -2.23 -9.37
C ILE A 58 9.46 -3.04 -10.56
N ALA A 59 10.05 -2.39 -11.57
CA ALA A 59 10.65 -3.05 -12.73
C ALA A 59 11.76 -4.04 -12.35
N SER A 60 12.46 -3.78 -11.24
CA SER A 60 13.48 -4.67 -10.67
C SER A 60 12.89 -5.90 -9.94
N GLY A 61 11.56 -5.98 -9.87
CA GLY A 61 10.80 -7.05 -9.23
C GLY A 61 10.43 -6.77 -7.77
N TYR A 62 9.46 -7.56 -7.28
CA TYR A 62 8.91 -7.45 -5.94
C TYR A 62 8.82 -8.83 -5.25
N ILE A 63 8.59 -8.80 -3.94
CA ILE A 63 8.42 -9.95 -3.05
C ILE A 63 7.11 -9.75 -2.29
N LEU A 64 6.29 -10.78 -2.21
CA LEU A 64 5.12 -10.80 -1.32
C LEU A 64 5.64 -10.89 0.12
N HIS A 65 5.45 -9.83 0.91
CA HIS A 65 6.09 -9.72 2.22
C HIS A 65 5.18 -10.24 3.33
N ASP A 66 4.01 -9.64 3.48
CA ASP A 66 3.15 -9.91 4.63
C ASP A 66 1.69 -9.56 4.33
N VAL A 67 0.79 -10.04 5.18
CA VAL A 67 -0.62 -9.70 5.17
C VAL A 67 -0.93 -8.94 6.46
N LEU A 68 -1.47 -7.73 6.33
CA LEU A 68 -1.91 -6.95 7.48
C LEU A 68 -3.03 -7.68 8.24
N PRO A 69 -3.11 -7.53 9.57
CA PRO A 69 -4.25 -8.04 10.32
C PRO A 69 -5.53 -7.41 9.81
N ALA A 70 -6.64 -8.16 9.92
CA ALA A 70 -7.95 -7.67 9.56
C ALA A 70 -8.25 -6.37 10.31
N SER A 71 -8.82 -5.38 9.61
CA SER A 71 -9.18 -4.13 10.25
C SER A 71 -10.30 -4.36 11.26
N ALA A 72 -10.09 -3.92 12.50
CA ALA A 72 -11.09 -4.04 13.57
C ALA A 72 -12.44 -3.37 13.24
N LYS A 73 -12.44 -2.40 12.31
CA LYS A 73 -13.64 -1.66 11.89
C LYS A 73 -14.15 -2.05 10.50
N LEU A 74 -13.34 -2.79 9.73
CA LEU A 74 -13.70 -3.33 8.43
C LEU A 74 -13.32 -4.81 8.45
N VAL A 75 -14.17 -5.61 9.08
CA VAL A 75 -13.94 -7.02 9.44
C VAL A 75 -13.49 -7.88 8.24
N ASN A 76 -13.83 -7.46 7.02
CA ASN A 76 -13.48 -8.17 5.78
C ASN A 76 -12.31 -7.54 4.98
N VAL A 77 -11.65 -6.49 5.49
CA VAL A 77 -10.50 -5.87 4.83
C VAL A 77 -9.21 -6.43 5.40
N GLN A 78 -8.58 -7.30 4.63
CA GLN A 78 -7.24 -7.78 4.93
C GLN A 78 -6.31 -7.42 3.77
N LEU A 79 -5.33 -6.55 4.01
CA LEU A 79 -4.50 -5.98 2.95
C LEU A 79 -3.14 -6.68 2.86
N ARG A 80 -2.65 -6.89 1.65
CA ARG A 80 -1.34 -7.51 1.42
C ARG A 80 -0.27 -6.46 1.20
N ARG A 81 0.93 -6.74 1.71
CA ARG A 81 2.12 -5.91 1.54
C ARG A 81 3.08 -6.55 0.54
N ILE A 82 3.56 -5.72 -0.37
CA ILE A 82 4.62 -6.07 -1.31
C ILE A 82 5.88 -5.30 -0.95
N ARG A 83 7.03 -5.97 -1.03
CA ARG A 83 8.34 -5.36 -0.84
C ARG A 83 9.05 -5.34 -2.17
N LEU A 84 9.51 -4.17 -2.61
CA LEU A 84 10.33 -4.07 -3.80
C LEU A 84 11.73 -4.62 -3.52
N LYS A 85 12.33 -5.26 -4.53
CA LYS A 85 13.72 -5.73 -4.44
C LYS A 85 14.70 -4.57 -4.49
N GLN A 86 14.39 -3.55 -5.28
CA GLN A 86 15.18 -2.33 -5.35
C GLN A 86 14.98 -1.46 -4.10
N ARG A 87 16.08 -0.95 -3.57
CA ARG A 87 16.09 -0.05 -2.41
C ARG A 87 15.85 1.39 -2.87
N ASP A 88 15.20 2.20 -2.03
CA ASP A 88 15.03 3.65 -2.25
C ASP A 88 16.42 4.34 -2.29
N GLU A 89 16.49 5.58 -2.75
CA GLU A 89 17.73 6.40 -2.81
C GLU A 89 18.43 6.50 -1.45
N THR A 90 17.68 6.31 -0.36
CA THR A 90 18.17 6.28 1.03
C THR A 90 18.60 4.89 1.51
N GLY A 91 18.68 3.89 0.63
CA GLY A 91 19.08 2.51 0.95
C GLY A 91 18.03 1.68 1.70
N GLN A 92 16.80 2.19 1.86
CA GLN A 92 15.74 1.50 2.59
C GLN A 92 14.93 0.56 1.69
N ALA A 93 14.50 -0.57 2.25
CA ALA A 93 13.55 -1.44 1.58
C ALA A 93 12.19 -0.74 1.45
N GLN A 94 11.69 -0.65 0.22
CA GLN A 94 10.38 -0.06 -0.03
C GLN A 94 9.31 -1.13 0.13
N VAL A 95 8.46 -0.95 1.14
CA VAL A 95 7.30 -1.81 1.40
C VAL A 95 6.05 -1.01 1.12
N PHE A 96 5.22 -1.52 0.20
CA PHE A 96 3.96 -0.93 -0.21
C PHE A 96 2.80 -1.80 0.25
N THR A 97 1.75 -1.15 0.74
CA THR A 97 0.49 -1.82 1.03
C THR A 97 -0.39 -1.76 -0.21
N VAL A 98 -0.80 -2.92 -0.72
CA VAL A 98 -1.76 -3.02 -1.83
C VAL A 98 -3.15 -2.96 -1.24
N ALA A 99 -3.97 -2.03 -1.74
CA ALA A 99 -5.35 -1.85 -1.30
C ALA A 99 -6.31 -1.92 -2.49
N PRO A 100 -7.49 -2.53 -2.31
CA PRO A 100 -8.57 -2.41 -3.28
C PRO A 100 -9.12 -0.98 -3.31
N SER A 101 -9.70 -0.58 -4.44
CA SER A 101 -10.33 0.74 -4.63
C SER A 101 -11.53 0.95 -3.71
N ASP A 102 -12.20 -0.13 -3.31
CA ASP A 102 -13.33 -0.12 -2.38
C ASP A 102 -12.94 0.38 -0.98
N VAL A 103 -11.64 0.32 -0.62
CA VAL A 103 -11.15 0.75 0.68
C VAL A 103 -10.41 2.06 0.52
N LEU A 104 -11.08 3.15 0.87
CA LEU A 104 -10.48 4.48 0.86
C LEU A 104 -9.57 4.69 2.10
N PRO A 105 -8.52 5.53 2.02
CA PRO A 105 -7.60 5.75 3.14
C PRO A 105 -8.24 6.29 4.41
N TYR A 106 -9.32 7.06 4.26
CA TYR A 106 -10.10 7.66 5.34
C TYR A 106 -11.34 6.84 5.70
N MET A 107 -11.52 5.66 5.11
CA MET A 107 -12.65 4.81 5.44
C MET A 107 -12.41 4.16 6.80
N VAL A 108 -13.12 4.65 7.81
CA VAL A 108 -12.90 4.26 9.21
C VAL A 108 -13.91 3.21 9.69
N GLY A 109 -14.99 2.93 8.97
CA GLY A 109 -15.98 1.90 9.34
C GLY A 109 -17.19 1.91 8.41
N LEU A 110 -17.91 0.78 8.38
CA LEU A 110 -19.28 0.72 7.83
C LEU A 110 -20.21 1.25 8.93
N THR A 111 -21.05 2.24 8.60
CA THR A 111 -22.07 2.77 9.53
C THR A 111 -23.32 1.90 9.44
#